data_AF-X1VYA4-F1
#
_entry.id   AF-X1VYA4-F1
#
_cell.length_a   1.000
_cell.length_b   1.000
_cell.length_c   1.000
_cell.angle_alpha   90.00
_cell.angle_beta   90.00
_cell.angle_gamma   90.00
#
_symmetry.space_group_name_H-M   'P 1'
#
loop_
_entity.id
_entity.type
_entity.pdbx_description
1 polymer ?
#
loop_
_entity_poly.entity_id
_entity_poly.type
_entity_poly.pdbx_seq_one_letter_code
_entity_poly.pdbx_strand_id
1 'polypeptide(L)'
;INLYACGECTSTGVHGANRLASNSLLEGLVFGNRIAQKIKKNITLSSIKKLEKLKLSYNARQERYKKYNPIELKKELQKLMWDKLGIIRNSSDLKKAQQKISEWKFLFKSELKTTEDFELANLIIM
;
A
#
# COMPACT_ATOMS: atom_id res chain seq x y z
N ILE A 1 1.49 -13.87 -16.97
CA ILE A 1 1.10 -12.88 -15.94
C ILE A 1 1.39 -11.49 -16.50
N ASN A 2 0.40 -10.60 -16.54
CA ASN A 2 0.49 -9.25 -17.15
C ASN A 2 0.14 -8.19 -16.10
N LEU A 3 1.02 -7.99 -15.10
CA LEU A 3 0.88 -6.93 -14.11
C LEU A 3 2.11 -6.03 -14.17
N TYR A 4 1.89 -4.74 -14.38
CA TYR A 4 2.95 -3.73 -14.50
C TYR A 4 2.65 -2.58 -13.54
N ALA A 5 3.70 -1.91 -13.07
CA ALA A 5 3.62 -0.71 -12.26
C ALA A 5 4.79 0.21 -12.64
N CYS A 6 4.63 1.53 -12.48
CA CYS A 6 5.68 2.52 -12.67
C CYS A 6 5.51 3.70 -11.72
N GLY A 7 6.59 4.47 -11.50
CA GLY A 7 6.57 5.64 -10.63
C GLY A 7 6.74 5.27 -9.16
N GLU A 8 6.25 6.12 -8.26
CA GLU A 8 6.56 6.05 -6.82
C GLU A 8 6.03 4.80 -6.11
N CYS A 9 5.06 4.08 -6.71
CA CYS A 9 4.59 2.81 -6.17
C CYS A 9 5.54 1.63 -6.44
N THR A 10 6.60 1.84 -7.21
CA THR A 10 7.54 0.78 -7.59
C THR A 10 8.84 0.83 -6.79
N SER A 11 9.45 -0.35 -6.62
CA SER A 11 10.82 -0.48 -6.10
C SER A 11 11.74 -0.94 -7.23
N THR A 12 12.00 -0.04 -8.18
CA THR A 12 12.83 -0.33 -9.37
C THR A 12 14.31 -0.52 -9.03
N GLY A 13 14.73 -0.09 -7.83
CA GLY A 13 16.12 -0.02 -7.40
C GLY A 13 16.87 1.25 -7.83
N VAL A 14 16.28 2.09 -8.70
CA VAL A 14 16.94 3.29 -9.25
C VAL A 14 17.32 4.31 -8.17
N HIS A 15 16.51 4.43 -7.13
CA HIS A 15 16.74 5.41 -6.06
C HIS A 15 17.57 4.86 -4.88
N GLY A 16 17.85 3.55 -4.84
CA GLY A 16 18.57 2.92 -3.73
C GLY A 16 17.98 3.32 -2.36
N ALA A 17 18.85 3.73 -1.43
CA ALA A 17 18.46 4.20 -0.10
C ALA A 17 18.17 5.71 -0.02
N ASN A 18 18.56 6.50 -1.03
CA ASN A 18 18.42 7.96 -1.06
C ASN A 18 18.03 8.42 -2.47
N ARG A 19 16.79 8.85 -2.63
CA ARG A 19 16.30 9.43 -3.88
C ARG A 19 16.95 10.80 -4.12
N LEU A 20 17.59 10.96 -5.28
CA LEU A 20 18.01 12.27 -5.77
C LEU A 20 16.80 13.10 -6.20
N ALA A 21 16.83 14.40 -5.90
CA ALA A 21 15.81 15.34 -6.31
C ALA A 21 15.61 15.34 -7.84
N SER A 22 14.39 15.64 -8.29
CA SER A 22 14.01 15.75 -9.72
C SER A 22 14.01 14.46 -10.54
N ASN A 23 14.46 13.32 -10.02
CA ASN A 23 14.57 12.09 -10.81
C ASN A 23 13.29 11.24 -10.90
N SER A 24 12.29 11.42 -10.03
CA SER A 24 11.15 10.48 -10.03
C SER A 24 10.07 10.81 -11.04
N LEU A 25 9.96 12.05 -11.50
CA LEU A 25 9.14 12.33 -12.67
C LEU A 25 9.72 11.63 -13.90
N LEU A 26 11.05 11.66 -14.04
CA LEU A 26 11.76 10.96 -15.11
C LEU A 26 11.62 9.43 -14.97
N GLU A 27 11.66 8.90 -13.75
CA GLU A 27 11.39 7.48 -13.48
C GLU A 27 10.00 7.08 -14.03
N GLY A 28 8.95 7.79 -13.63
CA GLY A 28 7.59 7.54 -14.11
C GLY A 28 7.50 7.57 -15.64
N LEU A 29 8.09 8.57 -16.29
CA LEU A 29 8.08 8.71 -17.75
C LEU A 29 8.81 7.56 -18.46
N VAL A 30 10.04 7.25 -18.03
CA VAL A 30 10.89 6.23 -18.66
C VAL A 30 10.29 4.84 -18.48
N PHE A 31 9.90 4.47 -17.27
CA PHE A 31 9.32 3.16 -17.01
C PHE A 31 7.91 3.03 -17.61
N GLY A 32 7.10 4.10 -17.59
CA GLY A 32 5.80 4.12 -18.27
C GLY A 32 5.92 3.84 -19.77
N ASN A 33 6.84 4.52 -20.47
CA ASN A 33 7.09 4.25 -21.89
C ASN A 33 7.58 2.82 -22.15
N ARG A 34 8.48 2.28 -21.31
CA ARG A 34 8.94 0.89 -21.41
C ARG A 34 7.81 -0.12 -21.24
N ILE A 35 6.93 0.11 -20.26
CA ILE A 35 5.75 -0.72 -20.02
C ILE A 35 4.81 -0.67 -21.23
N ALA A 36 4.52 0.52 -21.76
CA ALA A 36 3.67 0.67 -22.94
C ALA A 36 4.20 -0.11 -24.15
N GLN A 37 5.52 -0.04 -24.41
CA GLN A 37 6.17 -0.82 -25.46
C GLN A 37 6.10 -2.33 -25.21
N LYS A 38 6.27 -2.77 -23.95
CA LYS A 38 6.18 -4.19 -23.57
C LYS A 38 4.76 -4.72 -23.74
N ILE A 39 3.75 -3.95 -23.32
CA ILE A 39 2.34 -4.25 -23.50
C ILE A 39 2.02 -4.38 -25.00
N LYS A 40 2.45 -3.43 -25.83
CA LYS A 40 2.23 -3.47 -27.29
C LYS A 40 2.83 -4.72 -27.95
N LYS A 41 3.99 -5.18 -27.49
CA LYS A 41 4.65 -6.41 -28.01
C LYS A 41 3.97 -7.70 -27.53
N ASN A 42 3.36 -7.68 -26.35
CA ASN A 42 2.90 -8.89 -25.66
C ASN A 42 1.37 -9.07 -25.68
N ILE A 43 0.59 -8.03 -25.98
CA ILE A 43 -0.87 -8.18 -26.14
C ILE A 43 -1.15 -8.93 -27.44
N THR A 44 -1.72 -10.12 -27.30
CA THR A 44 -2.39 -10.85 -28.36
C THR A 44 -3.87 -10.93 -27.99
N LEU A 45 -4.81 -10.78 -28.94
CA LEU A 45 -6.27 -10.82 -28.66
C LEU A 45 -6.72 -12.09 -27.92
N SER A 46 -5.97 -13.19 -28.05
CA SER A 46 -6.16 -14.46 -27.32
C SER A 46 -5.75 -14.42 -25.84
N SER A 47 -5.02 -13.39 -25.40
CA SER A 47 -4.50 -13.27 -24.02
C SER A 47 -5.45 -12.55 -23.05
N ILE A 48 -6.51 -11.92 -23.58
CA ILE A 48 -7.56 -11.31 -22.76
C ILE A 48 -8.57 -12.42 -22.43
N LYS A 49 -8.38 -13.09 -21.29
CA LYS A 49 -9.42 -13.95 -20.74
C LYS A 49 -10.70 -13.13 -20.61
N LYS A 50 -11.80 -13.64 -21.15
CA LYS A 50 -13.14 -13.08 -20.95
C LYS A 50 -13.34 -12.99 -19.43
N LEU A 51 -13.37 -11.77 -18.90
CA LEU A 51 -13.56 -11.55 -17.48
C LEU A 51 -14.94 -12.08 -17.11
N GLU A 52 -14.97 -13.22 -16.44
CA GLU A 52 -16.16 -13.62 -15.69
C GLU A 52 -16.46 -12.49 -14.70
N LYS A 53 -17.76 -12.21 -14.53
CA LYS A 53 -18.24 -11.11 -13.69
C LYS A 53 -17.60 -11.27 -12.29
N LEU A 54 -16.63 -10.42 -11.97
CA LEU A 54 -15.89 -10.52 -10.73
C LEU A 54 -16.87 -10.24 -9.59
N LYS A 55 -17.23 -11.26 -8.81
CA LYS A 55 -18.02 -11.10 -7.59
C LYS A 55 -17.09 -10.56 -6.52
N LEU A 56 -16.89 -9.24 -6.52
CA LEU A 56 -16.22 -8.55 -5.41
C LEU A 56 -17.11 -8.69 -4.17
N SER A 57 -16.71 -9.52 -3.23
CA SER A 57 -17.31 -9.57 -1.90
C SER A 57 -16.20 -9.44 -0.88
N TYR A 58 -16.30 -8.41 -0.04
CA TYR A 58 -15.47 -8.29 1.15
C TYR A 58 -16.17 -9.02 2.29
N ASN A 59 -16.02 -10.35 2.33
CA ASN A 59 -16.55 -11.17 3.41
C ASN A 59 -15.53 -11.21 4.56
N ALA A 60 -15.32 -10.07 5.23
CA ALA A 60 -14.59 -10.09 6.49
C ALA A 60 -15.39 -10.93 7.50
N ARG A 61 -14.71 -11.86 8.17
CA ARG A 61 -15.30 -12.61 9.28
C ARG A 61 -15.75 -11.58 10.31
N GLN A 62 -17.05 -11.53 10.61
CA GLN A 62 -17.67 -10.57 11.55
C GLN A 62 -17.31 -10.91 13.00
N GLU A 63 -16.02 -11.00 13.31
CA GLU A 63 -15.59 -11.05 14.69
C GLU A 63 -15.89 -9.68 15.32
N ARG A 64 -16.59 -9.67 16.46
CA ARG A 64 -16.92 -8.44 17.20
C ARG A 64 -15.64 -7.86 17.80
N TYR A 65 -14.84 -7.19 16.98
CA TYR A 65 -13.70 -6.41 17.44
C TYR A 65 -14.16 -5.12 18.12
N LYS A 66 -13.26 -4.53 18.91
CA LYS A 66 -13.50 -3.23 19.57
C LYS A 66 -13.99 -2.21 18.54
N LYS A 67 -15.05 -1.48 18.90
CA LYS A 67 -15.45 -0.29 18.15
C LYS A 67 -14.26 0.66 18.07
N TYR A 68 -13.92 1.09 16.86
CA TYR A 68 -12.85 2.05 16.59
C TYR A 68 -13.40 3.19 15.76
N ASN A 69 -12.71 4.32 15.78
CA ASN A 69 -12.96 5.44 14.88
C ASN A 69 -11.80 5.50 13.88
N PRO A 70 -12.03 5.28 12.57
CA PRO A 70 -10.94 5.22 11.60
C PRO A 70 -10.17 6.54 11.47
N ILE A 71 -10.84 7.68 11.66
CA ILE A 71 -10.22 9.01 11.58
C ILE A 71 -9.27 9.24 12.77
N GLU A 72 -9.70 8.88 13.98
CA GLU A 72 -8.86 8.99 15.18
C GLU A 72 -7.67 8.05 15.10
N LEU A 73 -7.90 6.80 14.70
CA LEU A 73 -6.84 5.79 14.61
C LEU A 73 -5.82 6.14 13.50
N LYS A 74 -6.25 6.74 12.39
CA LYS A 74 -5.37 7.31 11.36
C LYS A 74 -4.47 8.42 11.92
N LYS A 75 -5.02 9.31 12.77
CA LYS A 75 -4.22 10.35 13.45
C LYS A 75 -3.22 9.75 14.43
N GLU A 76 -3.61 8.72 15.17
CA GLU A 76 -2.70 7.99 16.06
C GLU A 76 -1.55 7.34 15.29
N LEU A 77 -1.85 6.69 14.17
CA LEU A 77 -0.83 6.12 13.27
C LEU A 77 0.11 7.21 12.77
N GLN A 78 -0.40 8.32 12.25
CA GLN A 78 0.43 9.44 11.77
C GLN A 78 1.36 9.97 12.86
N LYS A 79 0.85 10.15 14.10
CA LYS A 79 1.66 10.56 15.24
C LYS A 79 2.74 9.53 15.58
N LEU A 80 2.40 8.24 15.60
CA LEU A 80 3.36 7.16 15.84
C LEU A 80 4.49 7.18 14.80
N MET A 81 4.16 7.31 13.51
CA MET A 81 5.14 7.38 12.43
C MET A 81 6.07 8.59 12.59
N TRP A 82 5.52 9.76 12.93
CA TRP A 82 6.29 10.98 13.15
C TRP A 82 7.25 10.87 14.35
N ASP A 83 6.74 10.41 15.49
CA ASP A 83 7.47 10.38 16.76
C ASP A 83 8.53 9.27 16.81
N LYS A 84 8.34 8.18 16.05
CA LYS A 84 9.16 6.94 16.19
C LYS A 84 9.88 6.50 14.92
N LEU A 85 9.42 6.92 13.73
CA LEU A 85 9.98 6.51 12.43
C LEU A 85 10.48 7.71 11.59
N GLY A 86 10.72 8.86 12.24
CA GLY A 86 11.25 10.08 11.62
C GLY A 86 12.71 9.98 11.14
N ILE A 87 13.43 11.10 11.07
CA ILE A 87 14.82 11.16 10.56
C ILE A 87 15.77 10.38 11.47
N ILE A 88 15.68 10.59 12.78
CA ILE A 88 16.50 9.90 13.79
C ILE A 88 15.71 8.71 14.32
N ARG A 89 16.34 7.53 14.34
CA ARG A 89 15.69 6.26 14.71
C ARG A 89 16.60 5.47 15.63
N ASN A 90 16.00 4.74 16.58
CA ASN A 90 16.70 3.82 17.46
C ASN A 90 15.93 2.50 17.59
N SER A 91 16.62 1.41 17.94
CA SER A 91 16.03 0.07 17.99
C SER A 91 14.84 -0.03 18.95
N SER A 92 14.88 0.66 20.10
CA SER A 92 13.80 0.64 21.08
C SER A 92 12.52 1.25 20.51
N ASP A 93 12.61 2.42 19.88
CA ASP A 93 11.46 3.10 19.31
C ASP A 93 10.88 2.36 18.09
N LEU A 94 11.73 1.77 17.24
CA LEU A 94 11.29 0.92 16.14
C LEU A 94 10.48 -0.30 16.64
N LYS A 95 10.96 -0.97 17.70
CA LYS A 95 10.26 -2.11 18.31
C LYS A 95 8.92 -1.69 18.90
N LYS A 96 8.86 -0.55 19.60
CA LYS A 96 7.60 0.00 20.14
C LYS A 96 6.60 0.32 19.04
N ALA A 97 7.05 0.95 17.94
CA ALA A 97 6.19 1.25 16.79
C ALA A 97 5.68 -0.02 16.11
N GLN A 98 6.55 -1.01 15.89
CA GLN A 98 6.16 -2.31 15.31
C GLN A 98 5.13 -3.04 16.19
N GLN A 99 5.32 -3.03 17.51
CA GLN A 99 4.36 -3.62 18.45
C GLN A 99 3.01 -2.90 18.36
N LYS A 100 3.01 -1.56 18.36
CA LYS A 100 1.78 -0.77 18.26
C LYS A 100 1.01 -1.01 16.95
N ILE A 101 1.72 -1.04 15.81
CA ILE A 101 1.11 -1.37 14.51
C ILE A 101 0.56 -2.81 14.52
N SER A 102 1.26 -3.74 15.17
CA SER A 102 0.80 -5.12 15.31
C SER A 102 -0.49 -5.24 16.13
N GLU A 103 -0.67 -4.40 17.15
CA GLU A 103 -1.94 -4.33 17.89
C GLU A 103 -3.10 -3.94 16.97
N TRP A 104 -2.89 -3.03 16.01
CA TRP A 104 -3.93 -2.57 15.09
C TRP A 104 -4.25 -3.54 13.94
N LYS A 105 -3.51 -4.66 13.81
CA LYS A 105 -3.81 -5.71 12.81
C LYS A 105 -5.17 -6.39 13.04
N PHE A 106 -5.83 -6.14 14.16
CA PHE A 106 -7.22 -6.55 14.36
C PHE A 106 -8.16 -6.02 13.27
N LEU A 107 -7.83 -4.88 12.65
CA LEU A 107 -8.63 -4.27 11.58
C LEU A 107 -8.84 -5.18 10.37
N PHE A 108 -7.89 -6.08 10.05
CA PHE A 108 -8.04 -7.05 8.96
C PHE A 108 -9.09 -8.12 9.23
N LYS A 109 -9.55 -8.21 10.48
CA LYS A 109 -10.63 -9.09 10.90
C LYS A 109 -11.88 -8.31 11.32
N SER A 110 -11.84 -6.98 11.21
CA SER A 110 -12.99 -6.11 11.43
C SER A 110 -13.82 -5.98 10.16
N GLU A 111 -15.09 -5.65 10.34
CA GLU A 111 -15.95 -5.23 9.25
C GLU A 111 -15.52 -3.81 8.80
N LEU A 112 -15.06 -3.69 7.56
CA LEU A 112 -14.70 -2.41 6.93
C LEU A 112 -15.89 -1.95 6.09
N LYS A 113 -16.44 -0.78 6.37
CA LYS A 113 -17.69 -0.29 5.75
C LYS A 113 -17.49 0.96 4.94
N THR A 114 -16.58 1.83 5.36
CA THR A 114 -16.35 3.13 4.72
C THR A 114 -15.00 3.16 4.01
N THR A 115 -14.81 4.15 3.14
CA THR A 115 -13.53 4.39 2.47
C THR A 115 -12.40 4.58 3.49
N GLU A 116 -12.67 5.28 4.59
CA GLU A 116 -11.70 5.52 5.66
C GLU A 116 -11.26 4.23 6.36
N ASP A 117 -12.16 3.26 6.52
CA ASP A 117 -11.82 1.94 7.06
C ASP A 117 -10.82 1.22 6.15
N PHE A 118 -11.09 1.20 4.84
CA PHE A 118 -10.20 0.58 3.84
C PHE A 118 -8.86 1.31 3.72
N GLU A 119 -8.86 2.64 3.70
CA GLU A 119 -7.63 3.44 3.70
C GLU A 119 -6.78 3.14 4.94
N LEU A 120 -7.39 3.12 6.12
CA LEU A 120 -6.68 2.84 7.36
C LEU A 120 -6.10 1.42 7.36
N ALA A 121 -6.86 0.43 6.93
CA ALA A 121 -6.38 -0.94 6.80
C ALA A 121 -5.17 -1.03 5.85
N ASN A 122 -5.23 -0.33 4.70
CA ASN A 122 -4.12 -0.26 3.75
C ASN A 122 -2.88 0.41 4.36
N LEU A 123 -3.05 1.49 5.13
CA LEU A 123 -1.94 2.19 5.80
C LEU A 123 -1.25 1.35 6.87
N ILE A 124 -1.93 0.36 7.44
CA ILE A 124 -1.38 -0.50 8.51
C ILE A 124 -0.65 -1.73 7.94
N ILE A 125 -0.99 -2.16 6.72
CA ILE A 125 -0.31 -3.30 6.06
C ILE A 125 0.88 -2.88 5.21
N MET A 126 0.86 -1.66 4.67
CA MET A 126 1.96 -1.07 3.91
C MET A 126 3.15 -0.72 4.81
#